data_AF-A0A136A681-F1
#
_entry.id   AF-A0A136A681-F1
#
_cell.length_a   1.000
_cell.length_b   1.000
_cell.length_c   1.000
_cell.angle_alpha   90.00
_cell.angle_beta   90.00
_cell.angle_gamma   90.00
#
_symmetry.space_group_name_H-M   'P 1'
#
loop_
_entity.id
_entity.type
_entity.pdbx_description
1 polymer ?
#
loop_
_entity_poly.entity_id
_entity_poly.type
_entity_poly.pdbx_seq_one_letter_code
_entity_poly.pdbx_strand_id
1 'polypeptide(L)'
;MAIVQDTVGLTNEDFRKIRLMRPGTAIDLQVSSANMIKRVRTEFVGMDGTRCMIIRFPDESKWGSLRDSIFTDQNLVIRYILEDETGEIIAFKVKITLILTKPSHLIFTSFPLSIQSHDLRAEPRAQTRAAVTLIDADKKKDICQCLVRDISLKGCRISIDKSSESRPLLKQNVIMKFKDAAGNNLLLKGSVMNSKFDEVTVYFGIKFQNTEEEVGLLLQKMMLVTS
;
A
#
# COMPACT_ATOMS: atom_id res chain seq x y z
N MET A 1 7.16 1.44 21.13
CA MET A 1 8.32 0.83 20.45
C MET A 1 8.24 -0.66 20.67
N ALA A 2 7.90 -1.44 19.64
CA ALA A 2 7.94 -2.89 19.76
C ALA A 2 9.40 -3.34 19.63
N ILE A 3 9.88 -4.07 20.64
CA ILE A 3 11.19 -4.70 20.66
C ILE A 3 11.16 -5.81 19.62
N VAL A 4 12.10 -5.78 18.68
CA VAL A 4 12.29 -6.85 17.69
C VAL A 4 12.80 -8.07 18.46
N GLN A 5 11.93 -9.06 18.68
CA GLN A 5 12.39 -10.40 19.06
C GLN A 5 12.91 -11.11 17.82
N ASP A 6 14.17 -11.54 17.87
CA ASP A 6 14.82 -12.32 16.83
C ASP A 6 14.35 -13.78 16.93
N THR A 7 13.19 -14.09 16.34
CA THR A 7 12.84 -15.47 15.99
C THR A 7 13.71 -15.90 14.81
N VAL A 8 14.65 -16.83 15.04
CA VAL A 8 15.58 -17.28 14.01
C VAL A 8 14.89 -18.34 13.14
N GLY A 9 14.67 -18.02 11.87
CA GLY A 9 14.16 -18.95 10.86
C GLY A 9 12.97 -18.39 10.09
N LEU A 10 13.09 -18.34 8.76
CA LEU A 10 11.99 -17.98 7.87
C LEU A 10 11.10 -19.19 7.63
N THR A 11 9.79 -19.00 7.82
CA THR A 11 8.78 -19.97 7.40
C THR A 11 8.58 -19.92 5.88
N ASN A 12 7.91 -20.93 5.31
CA ASN A 12 7.51 -20.89 3.89
C ASN A 12 6.62 -19.69 3.55
N GLU A 13 5.79 -19.26 4.51
CA GLU A 13 4.97 -18.05 4.35
C GLU A 13 5.84 -16.79 4.30
N ASP A 14 6.87 -16.70 5.15
CA ASP A 14 7.80 -15.57 5.13
C ASP A 14 8.56 -15.48 3.81
N PHE A 15 9.04 -16.62 3.30
CA PHE A 15 9.65 -16.68 1.97
C PHE A 15 8.69 -16.23 0.88
N ARG A 16 7.42 -16.63 0.94
CA ARG A 16 6.40 -16.19 -0.01
C ARG A 16 6.22 -14.67 0.06
N LYS A 17 6.05 -14.10 1.27
CA LYS A 17 5.91 -12.65 1.46
C LYS A 17 7.09 -11.90 0.85
N ILE A 18 8.33 -12.25 1.21
CA ILE A 18 9.54 -11.62 0.65
C ILE A 18 9.58 -11.72 -0.89
N ARG A 19 9.26 -12.89 -1.46
CA ARG A 19 9.31 -13.13 -2.91
C ARG A 19 8.20 -12.43 -3.71
N LEU A 20 7.12 -12.02 -3.05
CA LEU A 20 6.06 -11.21 -3.67
C LEU A 20 6.48 -9.75 -3.88
N MET A 21 7.57 -9.29 -3.25
CA MET A 21 8.10 -7.95 -3.48
C MET A 21 8.66 -7.83 -4.90
N ARG A 22 7.99 -7.03 -5.74
CA ARG A 22 8.34 -6.86 -7.16
C ARG A 22 9.41 -5.79 -7.35
N PRO A 23 10.32 -5.92 -8.33
CA PRO A 23 11.20 -4.82 -8.73
C PRO A 23 10.44 -3.51 -8.95
N GLY A 24 11.00 -2.39 -8.50
CA GLY A 24 10.36 -1.06 -8.51
C GLY A 24 9.44 -0.80 -7.31
N THR A 25 9.21 -1.77 -6.43
CA THR A 25 8.44 -1.55 -5.19
C THR A 25 9.12 -0.49 -4.35
N ALA A 26 8.36 0.52 -3.92
CA ALA A 26 8.86 1.53 -3.02
C ALA A 26 9.04 0.95 -1.61
N ILE A 27 10.22 1.15 -1.04
CA ILE A 27 10.60 0.64 0.29
C ILE A 27 11.10 1.78 1.17
N ASP A 28 10.85 1.66 2.46
CA ASP A 28 11.39 2.55 3.48
C ASP A 28 12.58 1.88 4.17
N LEU A 29 13.75 2.50 4.07
CA LEU A 29 14.93 2.11 4.81
C LEU A 29 14.99 2.90 6.11
N GLN A 30 15.05 2.19 7.23
CA GLN A 30 15.43 2.77 8.51
C GLN A 30 16.92 2.47 8.74
N VAL A 31 17.70 3.53 8.79
CA VAL A 31 19.14 3.52 9.02
C VAL A 31 19.44 4.20 10.34
N SER A 32 20.41 3.67 11.07
CA SER A 32 20.89 4.28 12.30
C SER A 32 22.21 5.01 12.00
N SER A 33 22.33 6.24 12.48
CA SER A 33 23.60 6.96 12.64
C SER A 33 23.81 7.24 14.13
N ALA A 34 25.03 7.61 14.54
CA ALA A 34 25.51 7.61 15.93
C ALA A 34 24.48 8.11 16.98
N ASN A 35 23.74 9.18 16.67
CA ASN A 35 22.75 9.76 17.59
C ASN A 35 21.33 9.84 17.00
N MET A 36 21.09 9.31 15.79
CA MET A 36 19.83 9.52 15.08
C MET A 36 19.40 8.32 14.25
N ILE A 37 18.11 8.00 14.33
CA ILE A 37 17.46 7.06 13.41
C ILE A 37 16.87 7.88 12.27
N LYS A 38 17.28 7.59 11.03
CA LYS A 38 16.78 8.23 9.83
C LYS A 38 15.95 7.24 9.03
N ARG A 39 14.80 7.69 8.51
CA ARG A 39 13.98 6.91 7.58
C ARG A 39 14.03 7.57 6.22
N VAL A 40 14.42 6.80 5.21
CA VAL A 40 14.57 7.26 3.83
C VAL A 40 13.86 6.32 2.89
N ARG A 41 13.22 6.86 1.85
CA ARG A 41 12.48 6.08 0.88
C ARG A 41 13.31 5.87 -0.38
N THR A 42 13.27 4.64 -0.90
CA THR A 42 13.93 4.25 -2.14
C THR A 42 13.13 3.14 -2.83
N GLU A 43 13.72 2.48 -3.83
CA GLU A 43 13.13 1.37 -4.56
C GLU A 43 13.90 0.05 -4.31
N PHE A 44 13.14 -1.04 -4.28
CA PHE A 44 13.67 -2.38 -4.38
C PHE A 44 14.00 -2.71 -5.84
N VAL A 45 15.19 -3.24 -6.10
CA VAL A 45 15.67 -3.56 -7.46
C VAL A 45 15.53 -5.05 -7.76
N GLY A 46 15.84 -5.92 -6.81
CA GLY A 46 15.75 -7.37 -7.03
C GLY A 46 16.45 -8.20 -5.96
N MET A 47 16.54 -9.51 -6.20
CA MET A 47 17.26 -10.45 -5.32
C MET A 47 18.07 -11.41 -6.16
N ASP A 48 19.20 -11.85 -5.62
CA ASP A 48 19.92 -13.01 -6.13
C ASP A 48 19.56 -14.22 -5.26
N GLY A 49 18.40 -14.82 -5.54
CA GLY A 49 17.83 -15.89 -4.73
C GLY A 49 17.75 -15.50 -3.25
N THR A 50 18.33 -16.33 -2.38
CA THR A 50 18.48 -16.07 -0.95
C THR A 50 19.90 -15.62 -0.56
N ARG A 51 20.73 -15.22 -1.54
CA ARG A 51 22.10 -14.76 -1.30
C ARG A 51 22.13 -13.30 -0.88
N CYS A 52 21.47 -12.45 -1.64
CA CYS A 52 21.43 -11.02 -1.37
C CYS A 52 20.16 -10.35 -1.89
N MET A 53 19.86 -9.20 -1.29
CA MET A 53 18.87 -8.26 -1.81
C MET A 53 19.58 -7.07 -2.43
N ILE A 54 18.97 -6.50 -3.46
CA ILE A 54 19.48 -5.36 -4.21
C ILE A 54 18.46 -4.24 -4.09
N ILE A 55 18.90 -3.10 -3.58
CA ILE A 55 18.08 -1.90 -3.40
C ILE A 55 18.79 -0.71 -4.05
N ARG A 56 18.02 0.26 -4.52
CA ARG A 56 18.59 1.51 -5.04
C ARG A 56 19.12 2.33 -3.87
N PHE A 57 20.30 2.92 -4.05
CA PHE A 57 20.79 3.90 -3.08
C PHE A 57 19.83 5.11 -3.04
N PRO A 58 19.36 5.56 -1.86
CA PRO A 58 18.38 6.63 -1.78
C PRO A 58 18.92 7.96 -2.34
N ASP A 59 18.03 8.75 -2.91
CA ASP A 59 18.36 10.06 -3.49
C ASP A 59 18.79 11.07 -2.41
N GLU A 60 20.10 11.30 -2.29
CA GLU A 60 20.68 12.22 -1.29
C GLU A 60 20.24 13.67 -1.49
N SER A 61 19.77 14.06 -2.69
CA SER A 61 19.21 15.41 -2.89
C SER A 61 17.90 15.61 -2.14
N LYS A 62 17.13 14.54 -1.93
CA LYS A 62 15.85 14.55 -1.20
C LYS A 62 16.04 14.29 0.29
N TRP A 63 16.97 13.42 0.63
CA TRP A 63 17.14 12.93 1.99
C TRP A 63 18.33 13.56 2.72
N GLY A 64 19.15 14.37 2.06
CA GLY A 64 20.44 14.84 2.57
C GLY A 64 21.50 13.74 2.58
N SER A 65 22.70 14.05 3.06
CA SER A 65 23.82 13.09 3.13
C SER A 65 23.43 11.80 3.88
N LEU A 66 23.83 10.66 3.32
CA LEU A 66 23.60 9.33 3.90
C LEU A 66 24.89 8.58 4.20
N ARG A 67 26.06 9.17 3.91
CA ARG A 67 27.38 8.54 4.08
C ARG A 67 27.63 7.99 5.49
N ASP A 68 27.16 8.71 6.51
CA ASP A 68 27.36 8.32 7.92
C ASP A 68 26.30 7.33 8.43
N SER A 69 25.43 6.85 7.55
CA SER A 69 24.30 5.97 7.88
C SER A 69 24.13 4.77 6.94
N ILE A 70 24.69 4.85 5.73
CA ILE A 70 24.66 3.80 4.71
C ILE A 70 26.10 3.56 4.26
N PHE A 71 26.74 2.59 4.89
CA PHE A 71 28.08 2.12 4.57
C PHE A 71 28.16 0.61 4.76
N THR A 72 29.18 -0.03 4.19
CA THR A 72 29.38 -1.49 4.30
C THR A 72 29.38 -1.94 5.76
N ASP A 73 28.85 -3.13 6.00
CA ASP A 73 28.66 -3.74 7.31
C ASP A 73 27.61 -3.11 8.24
N GLN A 74 27.00 -1.99 7.84
CA GLN A 74 25.92 -1.38 8.61
C GLN A 74 24.63 -2.22 8.51
N ASN A 75 23.89 -2.28 9.62
CA ASN A 75 22.55 -2.87 9.62
C ASN A 75 21.51 -1.83 9.19
N LEU A 76 20.52 -2.28 8.43
CA LEU A 76 19.35 -1.49 8.06
C LEU A 76 18.07 -2.31 8.21
N VAL A 77 16.97 -1.62 8.50
CA VAL A 77 15.63 -2.24 8.51
C VAL A 77 14.89 -1.79 7.26
N ILE A 78 14.50 -2.75 6.43
CA ILE A 78 13.65 -2.51 5.26
C ILE A 78 12.19 -2.68 5.69
N ARG A 79 11.33 -1.76 5.25
CA ARG A 79 9.88 -1.90 5.31
C ARG A 79 9.27 -1.71 3.94
N TYR A 80 8.32 -2.57 3.60
CA TYR A 80 7.50 -2.41 2.41
C TYR A 80 6.06 -2.82 2.70
N ILE A 81 5.15 -2.35 1.84
CA ILE A 81 3.73 -2.67 1.95
C ILE A 81 3.42 -3.73 0.89
N LEU A 82 2.87 -4.86 1.32
CA LEU A 82 2.35 -5.88 0.44
C LEU A 82 0.88 -5.57 0.11
N GLU A 83 0.65 -4.82 -0.98
CA GLU A 83 -0.68 -4.30 -1.36
C GLU A 83 -1.61 -5.35 -2.00
N ASP A 84 -1.06 -6.38 -2.66
CA ASP A 84 -1.80 -7.29 -3.55
C ASP A 84 -2.68 -8.31 -2.83
N GLU A 85 -2.38 -8.68 -1.58
CA GLU A 85 -3.15 -9.68 -0.83
C GLU A 85 -3.86 -9.05 0.39
N THR A 86 -3.11 -8.65 1.41
CA THR A 86 -3.68 -8.33 2.73
C THR A 86 -3.56 -6.85 3.11
N GLY A 87 -2.64 -6.10 2.48
CA GLY A 87 -2.28 -4.77 2.96
C GLY A 87 -1.50 -4.87 4.27
N GLU A 88 -0.46 -5.69 4.27
CA GLU A 88 0.46 -5.85 5.40
C GLU A 88 1.71 -4.96 5.23
N ILE A 89 2.21 -4.38 6.32
CA ILE A 89 3.61 -3.95 6.39
C ILE A 89 4.44 -5.19 6.67
N ILE A 90 5.44 -5.41 5.82
CA ILE A 90 6.51 -6.37 6.07
C ILE A 90 7.76 -5.59 6.45
N ALA A 91 8.39 -5.97 7.56
CA ALA A 91 9.60 -5.34 8.08
C ALA A 91 10.67 -6.40 8.39
N PHE A 92 11.91 -6.16 8.00
CA PHE A 92 13.01 -7.08 8.28
C PHE A 92 14.36 -6.36 8.33
N LYS A 93 15.31 -6.94 9.05
CA LYS A 93 16.66 -6.41 9.23
C LYS A 93 17.63 -7.14 8.30
N VAL A 94 18.49 -6.38 7.62
CA VAL A 94 19.58 -6.88 6.78
C VAL A 94 20.86 -6.10 7.04
N LYS A 95 21.98 -6.67 6.61
CA LYS A 95 23.30 -6.05 6.71
C LYS A 95 23.80 -5.65 5.33
N ILE A 96 24.34 -4.45 5.17
CA ILE A 96 24.95 -4.00 3.90
C ILE A 96 26.22 -4.80 3.66
N THR A 97 26.30 -5.45 2.50
CA THR A 97 27.49 -6.22 2.10
C THR A 97 28.33 -5.47 1.07
N LEU A 98 27.70 -4.66 0.22
CA LEU A 98 28.40 -3.89 -0.81
C LEU A 98 27.57 -2.67 -1.21
N ILE A 99 28.25 -1.56 -1.49
CA ILE A 99 27.66 -0.39 -2.16
C ILE A 99 28.35 -0.21 -3.50
N LEU A 100 27.60 -0.34 -4.58
CA LEU A 100 28.06 -0.14 -5.95
C LEU A 100 27.68 1.27 -6.38
N THR A 101 28.61 2.08 -6.87
CA THR A 101 28.34 3.47 -7.29
C THR A 101 28.18 3.64 -8.80
N LYS A 102 28.68 2.68 -9.61
CA LYS A 102 28.59 2.69 -11.08
C LYS A 102 28.32 1.27 -11.61
N PRO A 103 27.59 1.10 -12.72
CA PRO A 103 26.90 2.13 -13.51
C PRO A 103 25.61 2.65 -12.82
N SER A 104 25.19 2.00 -11.74
CA SER A 104 24.02 2.38 -10.95
C SER A 104 24.38 2.38 -9.47
N HIS A 105 23.88 3.39 -8.74
CA HIS A 105 24.10 3.49 -7.30
C HIS A 105 23.18 2.51 -6.57
N LEU A 106 23.71 1.34 -6.20
CA LEU A 106 22.98 0.20 -5.63
C LEU A 106 23.60 -0.22 -4.30
N ILE A 107 22.76 -0.73 -3.42
CA ILE A 107 23.17 -1.34 -2.15
C ILE A 107 22.80 -2.82 -2.24
N PHE A 108 23.80 -3.67 -2.00
CA PHE A 108 23.63 -5.10 -1.82
C PHE A 108 23.61 -5.40 -0.32
N THR A 109 22.68 -6.25 0.10
CA THR A 109 22.52 -6.64 1.49
C THR A 109 22.51 -8.15 1.64
N SER A 110 22.73 -8.62 2.86
CA SER A 110 22.37 -10.00 3.23
C SER A 110 20.89 -10.26 2.96
N PHE A 111 20.53 -11.53 2.81
CA PHE A 111 19.13 -11.95 2.86
C PHE A 111 18.64 -11.90 4.33
N PRO A 112 17.37 -11.55 4.59
CA PRO A 112 16.83 -11.53 5.94
C PRO A 112 16.83 -12.93 6.57
N LEU A 113 17.02 -13.01 7.89
CA LEU A 113 16.90 -14.25 8.66
C LEU A 113 15.51 -14.42 9.31
N SER A 114 14.77 -13.33 9.42
CA SER A 114 13.43 -13.25 9.97
C SER A 114 12.71 -12.04 9.38
N ILE A 115 11.38 -12.09 9.37
CA ILE A 115 10.53 -10.94 9.04
C ILE A 115 9.49 -10.72 10.12
N GLN A 116 8.96 -9.51 10.17
CA GLN A 116 7.79 -9.15 10.94
C GLN A 116 6.72 -8.69 9.97
N SER A 117 5.51 -9.22 10.11
CA SER A 117 4.33 -8.76 9.38
C SER A 117 3.35 -8.08 10.34
N HIS A 118 2.77 -6.97 9.90
CA HIS A 118 1.69 -6.29 10.63
C HIS A 118 0.62 -5.82 9.65
N ASP A 119 -0.62 -6.22 9.88
CA ASP A 119 -1.75 -5.75 9.10
C ASP A 119 -1.90 -4.24 9.22
N LEU A 120 -1.87 -3.51 8.10
CA LEU A 120 -2.18 -2.08 8.11
C LEU A 120 -3.66 -1.81 8.32
N ARG A 121 -4.48 -2.81 8.01
CA ARG A 121 -5.92 -2.69 8.00
C ARG A 121 -6.46 -3.39 9.23
N ALA A 122 -7.26 -2.67 10.00
CA ALA A 122 -8.01 -3.26 11.08
C ALA A 122 -9.02 -4.32 10.59
N GLU A 123 -9.40 -4.27 9.30
CA GLU A 123 -10.39 -5.15 8.70
C GLU A 123 -9.98 -5.58 7.27
N PRO A 124 -10.32 -6.82 6.88
CA PRO A 124 -10.08 -7.31 5.52
C PRO A 124 -10.92 -6.53 4.50
N ARG A 125 -10.43 -6.48 3.26
CA ARG A 125 -11.16 -5.90 2.13
C ARG A 125 -11.45 -6.96 1.08
N ALA A 126 -12.71 -7.10 0.69
CA ALA A 126 -13.12 -7.97 -0.40
C ALA A 126 -12.80 -7.31 -1.75
N GLN A 127 -12.17 -8.07 -2.66
CA GLN A 127 -11.94 -7.61 -4.04
C GLN A 127 -13.27 -7.65 -4.80
N THR A 128 -13.56 -6.61 -5.59
CA THR A 128 -14.79 -6.49 -6.37
C THR A 128 -14.54 -5.69 -7.65
N ARG A 129 -15.52 -5.69 -8.56
CA ARG A 129 -15.54 -4.87 -9.79
C ARG A 129 -16.91 -4.21 -10.00
N ALA A 130 -17.54 -3.78 -8.91
CA ALA A 130 -18.87 -3.16 -8.97
C ALA A 130 -18.80 -1.78 -9.66
N ALA A 131 -19.67 -1.55 -10.64
CA ALA A 131 -19.85 -0.25 -11.28
C ALA A 131 -20.69 0.69 -10.39
N VAL A 132 -20.21 1.92 -10.23
CA VAL A 132 -20.79 2.91 -9.31
C VAL A 132 -20.81 4.29 -9.96
N THR A 133 -21.94 4.98 -9.84
CA THR A 133 -22.00 6.42 -10.09
C THR A 133 -21.55 7.18 -8.85
N LEU A 134 -20.54 8.02 -8.98
CA LEU A 134 -20.11 8.92 -7.91
C LEU A 134 -20.85 10.25 -8.05
N ILE A 135 -21.46 10.73 -6.97
CA ILE A 135 -22.28 11.94 -6.93
C ILE A 135 -21.70 12.88 -5.87
N ASP A 136 -21.64 14.19 -6.18
CA ASP A 136 -21.27 15.21 -5.21
C ASP A 136 -22.34 15.31 -4.12
N ALA A 137 -21.94 15.13 -2.86
CA ALA A 137 -22.90 15.08 -1.76
C ALA A 137 -23.61 16.43 -1.52
N ASP A 138 -22.94 17.55 -1.82
CA ASP A 138 -23.42 18.90 -1.57
C ASP A 138 -24.21 19.42 -2.77
N LYS A 139 -23.65 19.27 -3.98
CA LYS A 139 -24.25 19.76 -5.24
C LYS A 139 -25.30 18.82 -5.82
N LYS A 140 -25.40 17.58 -5.33
CA LYS A 140 -26.28 16.52 -5.85
C LYS A 140 -26.12 16.27 -7.36
N LYS A 141 -24.92 16.48 -7.89
CA LYS A 141 -24.59 16.32 -9.30
C LYS A 141 -23.69 15.10 -9.50
N ASP A 142 -23.95 14.33 -10.53
CA ASP A 142 -23.08 13.23 -10.95
C ASP A 142 -21.68 13.76 -11.27
N ILE A 143 -20.68 13.14 -10.66
CA ILE A 143 -19.26 13.43 -10.88
C ILE A 143 -18.78 12.56 -12.03
N CYS A 144 -18.85 11.24 -11.90
CA CYS A 144 -18.35 10.28 -12.89
C CYS A 144 -18.86 8.85 -12.64
N GLN A 145 -18.68 7.97 -13.62
CA GLN A 145 -18.79 6.53 -13.47
C GLN A 145 -17.44 5.95 -13.04
N CYS A 146 -17.44 5.01 -12.10
CA CYS A 146 -16.22 4.40 -11.58
C CYS A 146 -16.43 2.92 -11.26
N LEU A 147 -15.32 2.20 -11.08
CA LEU A 147 -15.33 0.80 -10.63
C LEU A 147 -14.76 0.71 -9.22
N VAL A 148 -15.49 0.06 -8.31
CA VAL A 148 -14.96 -0.33 -7.01
C VAL A 148 -14.03 -1.51 -7.20
N ARG A 149 -12.80 -1.42 -6.69
CA ARG A 149 -11.76 -2.46 -6.77
C ARG A 149 -11.70 -3.32 -5.53
N ASP A 150 -11.86 -2.69 -4.38
CA ASP A 150 -11.98 -3.38 -3.09
C ASP A 150 -12.89 -2.61 -2.15
N ILE A 151 -13.51 -3.32 -1.20
CA ILE A 151 -14.46 -2.77 -0.24
C ILE A 151 -14.36 -3.48 1.11
N SER A 152 -14.55 -2.72 2.20
CA SER A 152 -14.77 -3.21 3.56
C SER A 152 -15.90 -2.44 4.23
N LEU A 153 -16.21 -2.74 5.49
CA LEU A 153 -17.22 -2.03 6.28
C LEU A 153 -16.89 -0.54 6.47
N LYS A 154 -15.59 -0.19 6.46
CA LYS A 154 -15.11 1.19 6.69
C LYS A 154 -14.87 2.01 5.44
N GLY A 155 -14.80 1.40 4.26
CA GLY A 155 -14.51 2.14 3.03
C GLY A 155 -14.20 1.27 1.82
N CYS A 156 -13.83 1.92 0.72
CA CYS A 156 -13.51 1.23 -0.53
C CYS A 156 -12.42 1.96 -1.31
N ARG A 157 -11.87 1.28 -2.33
CA ARG A 157 -11.05 1.87 -3.38
C ARG A 157 -11.83 1.88 -4.68
N ILE A 158 -11.90 3.03 -5.33
CA ILE A 158 -12.45 3.17 -6.68
C ILE A 158 -11.33 3.43 -7.70
N SER A 159 -11.57 3.06 -8.94
CA SER A 159 -10.74 3.41 -10.10
C SER A 159 -11.56 4.17 -11.14
N ILE A 160 -10.96 5.22 -11.70
CA ILE A 160 -11.50 6.05 -12.77
C ILE A 160 -10.45 6.13 -13.89
N ASP A 161 -10.89 6.05 -15.14
CA ASP A 161 -10.01 6.24 -16.28
C ASP A 161 -9.43 7.66 -16.30
N LYS A 162 -8.14 7.81 -16.60
CA LYS A 162 -7.49 9.12 -16.71
C LYS A 162 -7.99 9.98 -17.87
N SER A 163 -8.76 9.44 -18.80
CA SER A 163 -9.46 10.20 -19.83
C SER A 163 -10.78 10.80 -19.34
N SER A 164 -11.29 10.39 -18.16
CA SER A 164 -12.55 10.92 -17.62
C SER A 164 -12.45 12.42 -17.37
N GLU A 165 -13.45 13.16 -17.89
CA GLU A 165 -13.58 14.62 -17.83
C GLU A 165 -13.71 15.15 -16.40
N SER A 166 -14.33 14.37 -15.52
CA SER A 166 -14.65 14.77 -14.15
C SER A 166 -14.21 13.70 -13.14
N ARG A 167 -13.77 14.17 -11.97
CA ARG A 167 -13.20 13.36 -10.87
C ARG A 167 -13.48 14.00 -9.53
N PRO A 168 -13.53 13.20 -8.45
CA PRO A 168 -13.61 13.75 -7.11
C PRO A 168 -12.30 14.43 -6.68
N LEU A 169 -12.42 15.36 -5.75
CA LEU A 169 -11.30 16.04 -5.08
C LEU A 169 -10.99 15.36 -3.74
N LEU A 170 -9.75 15.51 -3.27
CA LEU A 170 -9.37 15.09 -1.92
C LEU A 170 -10.26 15.78 -0.88
N LYS A 171 -10.69 15.03 0.14
CA LYS A 171 -11.60 15.44 1.22
C LYS A 171 -13.01 15.80 0.78
N GLN A 172 -13.36 15.64 -0.50
CA GLN A 172 -14.73 15.84 -0.97
C GLN A 172 -15.66 14.78 -0.38
N ASN A 173 -16.85 15.20 0.03
CA ASN A 173 -17.94 14.30 0.41
C ASN A 173 -18.69 13.85 -0.83
N VAL A 174 -18.90 12.54 -0.94
CA VAL A 174 -19.47 11.89 -2.10
C VAL A 174 -20.55 10.90 -1.69
N ILE A 175 -21.51 10.71 -2.59
CA ILE A 175 -22.50 9.64 -2.51
C ILE A 175 -22.17 8.65 -3.62
N MET A 176 -21.95 7.40 -3.23
CA MET A 176 -21.74 6.28 -4.12
C MET A 176 -23.08 5.60 -4.38
N LYS A 177 -23.50 5.60 -5.64
CA LYS A 177 -24.75 4.96 -6.08
C LYS A 177 -24.44 3.66 -6.80
N PHE A 178 -24.79 2.56 -6.15
CA PHE A 178 -24.69 1.20 -6.65
C PHE A 178 -26.06 0.73 -7.17
N LYS A 179 -26.05 -0.28 -8.03
CA LYS A 179 -27.25 -1.04 -8.39
C LYS A 179 -27.17 -2.42 -7.76
N ASP A 180 -28.26 -2.85 -7.12
CA ASP A 180 -28.39 -4.24 -6.67
C ASP A 180 -28.79 -5.18 -7.84
N ALA A 181 -28.87 -6.48 -7.58
CA ALA A 181 -29.27 -7.47 -8.57
C ALA A 181 -30.70 -7.28 -9.10
N ALA A 182 -31.57 -6.61 -8.33
CA ALA A 182 -32.94 -6.27 -8.71
C ALA A 182 -33.05 -4.91 -9.43
N GLY A 183 -31.93 -4.18 -9.60
CA GLY A 183 -31.88 -2.87 -10.22
C GLY A 183 -32.22 -1.69 -9.31
N ASN A 184 -32.41 -1.91 -8.01
CA ASN A 184 -32.63 -0.83 -7.04
C ASN A 184 -31.33 -0.08 -6.77
N ASN A 185 -31.48 1.21 -6.47
CA ASN A 185 -30.35 2.06 -6.15
C ASN A 185 -29.98 1.94 -4.67
N LEU A 186 -28.74 1.55 -4.40
CA LEU A 186 -28.15 1.50 -3.08
C LEU A 186 -27.17 2.67 -2.93
N LEU A 187 -27.31 3.45 -1.85
CA LEU A 187 -26.53 4.67 -1.65
C LEU A 187 -25.61 4.52 -0.43
N LEU A 188 -24.32 4.82 -0.61
CA LEU A 188 -23.34 4.93 0.47
C LEU A 188 -22.71 6.31 0.49
N LYS A 189 -22.68 6.95 1.66
CA LYS A 189 -22.02 8.24 1.85
C LYS A 189 -20.57 8.01 2.28
N GLY A 190 -19.66 8.81 1.74
CA GLY A 190 -18.26 8.75 2.12
C GLY A 190 -17.48 10.02 1.85
N SER A 191 -16.26 10.05 2.34
CA SER A 191 -15.30 11.13 2.11
C SER A 191 -14.06 10.59 1.41
N VAL A 192 -13.56 11.33 0.43
CA VAL A 192 -12.35 10.98 -0.32
C VAL A 192 -11.12 11.22 0.57
N MET A 193 -10.37 10.17 0.87
CA MET A 193 -9.29 10.22 1.84
C MET A 193 -7.90 10.31 1.22
N ASN A 194 -7.71 9.67 0.06
CA ASN A 194 -6.45 9.68 -0.68
C ASN A 194 -6.68 9.46 -2.17
N SER A 195 -5.65 9.74 -2.96
CA SER A 195 -5.60 9.42 -4.39
C SER A 195 -4.23 8.86 -4.76
N LYS A 196 -4.20 7.96 -5.74
CA LYS A 196 -3.00 7.45 -6.42
C LYS A 196 -3.30 7.39 -7.91
N PHE A 197 -2.27 7.31 -8.75
CA PHE A 197 -2.46 7.11 -10.18
C PHE A 197 -1.34 6.23 -10.74
N ASP A 198 -1.66 5.44 -11.76
CA ASP A 198 -0.69 4.78 -12.64
C ASP A 198 -0.68 5.49 -14.00
N GLU A 199 -0.26 4.87 -15.10
CA GLU A 199 -0.23 5.52 -16.42
C GLU A 199 -1.62 5.83 -16.98
N VAL A 200 -2.63 5.00 -16.70
CA VAL A 200 -3.94 5.01 -17.36
C VAL A 200 -5.12 5.21 -16.40
N THR A 201 -4.91 4.99 -15.10
CA THR A 201 -5.95 4.95 -14.08
C THR A 201 -5.64 5.91 -12.94
N VAL A 202 -6.69 6.55 -12.40
CA VAL A 202 -6.66 7.25 -11.12
C VAL A 202 -7.47 6.46 -10.09
N TYR A 203 -6.86 6.20 -8.95
CA TYR A 203 -7.48 5.53 -7.82
C TYR A 203 -7.80 6.52 -6.72
N PHE A 204 -8.94 6.32 -6.06
CA PHE A 204 -9.33 7.08 -4.88
C PHE A 204 -9.73 6.14 -3.76
N GLY A 205 -9.26 6.41 -2.55
CA GLY A 205 -9.74 5.75 -1.33
C GLY A 205 -10.88 6.56 -0.72
N ILE A 206 -12.04 5.93 -0.54
CA ILE A 206 -13.23 6.53 0.08
C ILE A 206 -13.45 5.89 1.45
N LYS A 207 -13.60 6.71 2.49
CA LYS A 207 -14.01 6.27 3.83
C LYS A 207 -15.52 6.47 3.97
N PHE A 208 -16.24 5.43 4.39
CA PHE A 208 -17.68 5.53 4.60
C PHE A 208 -18.02 6.34 5.85
N GLN A 209 -19.14 7.05 5.78
CA GLN A 209 -19.72 7.82 6.88
C GLN A 209 -20.91 7.11 7.53
N ASN A 210 -21.47 6.11 6.85
CA ASN A 210 -22.52 5.23 7.35
C ASN A 210 -22.00 4.35 8.49
N THR A 211 -22.93 3.80 9.29
CA THR A 211 -22.57 2.81 10.32
C THR A 211 -22.14 1.50 9.68
N GLU A 212 -21.31 0.73 10.38
CA GLU A 212 -20.83 -0.57 9.88
C GLU A 212 -21.99 -1.55 9.63
N GLU A 213 -23.07 -1.46 10.40
CA GLU A 213 -24.30 -2.25 10.24
C GLU A 213 -25.01 -1.91 8.91
N GLU A 214 -25.18 -0.62 8.60
CA GLU A 214 -25.78 -0.16 7.35
C GLU A 214 -24.95 -0.61 6.15
N VAL A 215 -23.63 -0.46 6.23
CA VAL A 215 -22.71 -0.89 5.18
C VAL A 215 -22.76 -2.41 5.03
N GLY A 216 -22.75 -3.17 6.13
CA GLY A 216 -22.82 -4.63 6.12
C GLY A 216 -24.07 -5.15 5.41
N LEU A 217 -25.25 -4.60 5.73
CA LEU A 217 -26.50 -4.95 5.06
C LEU A 217 -26.46 -4.62 3.56
N LEU A 218 -25.85 -3.50 3.18
CA LEU A 218 -25.69 -3.10 1.79
C LEU A 218 -24.74 -4.04 1.03
N LEU A 219 -23.64 -4.45 1.65
CA LEU A 219 -22.69 -5.38 1.06
C LEU A 219 -23.26 -6.80 0.91
N GLN A 220 -24.06 -7.26 1.87
CA GLN A 220 -24.80 -8.52 1.76
C GLN A 220 -25.78 -8.49 0.58
N LYS A 221 -26.53 -7.39 0.40
CA LYS A 221 -27.42 -7.21 -0.76
C LYS A 221 -26.68 -7.20 -2.09
N MET A 222 -25.41 -6.82 -2.10
CA MET A 222 -24.55 -6.87 -3.28
C MET A 222 -23.82 -8.21 -3.46
N MET A 223 -24.00 -9.17 -2.53
CA MET A 223 -23.24 -10.44 -2.46
C MET A 223 -21.71 -10.25 -2.41
N LEU A 224 -21.23 -9.13 -1.84
CA LEU A 224 -19.79 -8.79 -1.82
C LEU A 224 -19.09 -9.21 -0.53
N VAL A 225 -19.83 -9.56 0.53
CA VAL A 225 -19.30 -10.08 1.79
C VAL A 225 -20.22 -11.20 2.26
N THR A 226 -19.68 -12.41 2.33
CA THR A 226 -20.30 -13.54 3.04
C THR A 226 -19.89 -13.51 4.50
N SER A 227 -20.88 -13.69 5.37
CA SER A 227 -20.77 -13.86 6.82
C SER A 227 -19.71 -14.88 7.22
#